data_AF-A0A1G2CI87-F1
#
_entry.id   AF-A0A1G2CI87-F1
#
_cell.length_a   1.000
_cell.length_b   1.000
_cell.length_c   1.000
_cell.angle_alpha   90.00
_cell.angle_beta   90.00
_cell.angle_gamma   90.00
#
_symmetry.space_group_name_H-M   'P 1'
#
loop_
_entity.id
_entity.type
_entity.pdbx_description
1 polymer ?
#
loop_
_entity_poly.entity_id
_entity_poly.type
_entity_poly.pdbx_seq_one_letter_code
_entity_poly.pdbx_strand_id
1 'polypeptide(L)'
;MRYVSVLLLVGFIGLAVFGGFSMHAGMQDHGGSCVAATAQGIDCPKNNSPLSYLAFHFDALKGFSTAVFGNFMTTLFLLALALMCAFRPLSGLRARSSFEYAAGGLRGERSSRAGERIRHWLALHENSPGIA
;
A
#
# COMPACT_ATOMS: atom_id res chain seq x y z
N MET A 1 -9.30 -7.13 -21.25
CA MET A 1 -8.93 -8.25 -22.16
C MET A 1 -7.43 -8.49 -22.21
N ARG A 2 -6.58 -7.55 -22.69
CA ARG A 2 -5.13 -7.77 -22.85
C ARG A 2 -4.40 -8.27 -21.60
N TYR A 3 -4.62 -7.64 -20.45
CA TYR A 3 -3.95 -8.03 -19.19
C TYR A 3 -4.38 -9.40 -18.67
N VAL A 4 -5.67 -9.75 -18.84
CA VAL A 4 -6.19 -11.06 -18.41
C VAL A 4 -5.56 -12.18 -19.23
N SER A 5 -5.44 -11.99 -20.55
CA SER A 5 -4.78 -12.96 -21.44
C SER A 5 -3.30 -13.15 -21.08
N VAL A 6 -2.60 -12.07 -20.73
CA VAL A 6 -1.19 -12.14 -20.30
C VAL A 6 -1.07 -12.90 -18.97
N LEU A 7 -1.93 -12.61 -17.99
CA LEU A 7 -1.93 -13.33 -16.70
C LEU A 7 -2.21 -14.82 -16.88
N LEU A 8 -3.16 -15.18 -17.76
CA LEU A 8 -3.45 -16.58 -18.09
C LEU A 8 -2.27 -17.28 -18.76
N LEU A 9 -1.59 -16.62 -19.71
CA LEU A 9 -0.41 -17.14 -20.37
C LEU A 9 0.74 -17.37 -19.37
N VAL A 10 1.01 -16.39 -18.50
CA VAL A 10 2.04 -16.50 -17.47
C VAL A 10 1.71 -17.63 -16.48
N GLY A 11 0.45 -17.74 -16.05
CA GLY A 11 -0.01 -18.83 -15.20
C GLY A 11 0.14 -20.20 -15.86
N PHE A 12 -0.24 -20.32 -17.13
CA PHE A 12 -0.10 -21.55 -17.90
C PHE A 12 1.36 -21.97 -18.07
N ILE A 13 2.24 -21.02 -18.43
CA ILE A 13 3.69 -21.26 -18.55
C ILE A 13 4.27 -21.67 -17.19
N GLY A 14 3.88 -20.98 -16.11
CA GLY A 14 4.31 -21.31 -14.75
C GLY A 14 3.94 -22.74 -14.34
N LEU A 15 2.70 -23.15 -14.60
CA LEU A 15 2.24 -24.52 -14.35
C LEU A 15 2.98 -25.55 -15.20
N ALA A 16 3.22 -25.25 -16.49
CA ALA A 16 3.93 -26.13 -17.40
C ALA A 16 5.41 -26.31 -17.00
N VAL A 17 6.08 -25.23 -16.61
CA VAL A 17 7.47 -25.28 -16.14
C VAL A 17 7.58 -26.01 -14.81
N PHE A 18 6.67 -25.72 -13.87
CA PHE A 18 6.62 -26.39 -12.58
C PHE A 18 6.39 -27.91 -12.74
N GLY A 19 5.38 -28.31 -13.52
CA GLY A 19 5.09 -29.73 -13.77
C GLY A 19 6.18 -30.43 -14.59
N GLY A 20 6.67 -29.79 -15.66
CA GLY A 20 7.61 -30.40 -16.60
C GLY A 20 9.05 -30.48 -16.08
N PHE A 21 9.54 -29.49 -15.33
CA PHE A 21 10.93 -29.46 -14.88
C PHE A 21 11.10 -29.81 -13.40
N SER A 22 10.16 -29.47 -12.52
CA SER A 22 10.32 -29.72 -11.07
C SER A 22 9.80 -31.09 -10.63
N MET A 23 8.83 -31.66 -11.35
CA MET A 23 8.22 -32.95 -11.01
C MET A 23 8.70 -34.10 -11.89
N HIS A 24 9.22 -33.86 -13.11
CA HIS A 24 9.67 -34.94 -14.00
C HIS A 24 11.18 -35.20 -13.96
N ALA A 25 11.99 -34.17 -13.67
CA ALA A 25 13.46 -34.29 -13.67
C ALA A 25 13.94 -35.11 -12.47
N GLY A 26 14.12 -36.42 -12.67
CA GLY A 26 14.69 -37.35 -11.67
C GLY A 26 13.78 -38.49 -11.23
N MET A 27 12.56 -38.62 -11.77
CA MET A 27 11.61 -39.65 -11.34
C MET A 27 11.75 -41.02 -12.03
N GLN A 28 12.72 -41.18 -12.92
CA GLN A 28 12.94 -42.46 -13.62
C GLN A 28 13.64 -43.52 -12.76
N ASP A 29 14.39 -43.10 -11.73
CA ASP A 29 14.95 -44.01 -10.73
C ASP A 29 14.38 -43.66 -9.36
N HIS A 30 13.92 -44.68 -8.64
CA HIS A 30 13.27 -44.60 -7.32
C HIS A 30 14.16 -44.02 -6.20
N GLY A 31 15.31 -43.42 -6.52
CA GLY A 31 16.21 -42.70 -5.62
C GLY A 31 16.32 -41.19 -5.90
N GLY A 32 15.59 -40.65 -6.89
CA GLY A 32 15.62 -39.22 -7.23
C GLY A 32 14.87 -38.36 -6.21
N SER A 33 15.48 -37.25 -5.81
CA SER A 33 14.90 -36.25 -4.91
C SER A 33 13.72 -35.53 -5.57
N CYS A 34 12.49 -35.91 -5.22
CA CYS A 34 11.29 -35.15 -5.57
C CYS A 34 11.25 -33.87 -4.74
N VAL A 35 11.28 -32.70 -5.38
CA VAL A 35 11.26 -31.40 -4.68
C VAL A 35 10.04 -31.26 -3.77
N ALA A 36 8.88 -31.72 -4.21
CA ALA A 36 7.66 -31.72 -3.41
C ALA A 36 7.77 -32.62 -2.18
N ALA A 37 8.42 -33.78 -2.31
CA ALA A 37 8.64 -34.74 -1.23
C ALA A 37 9.58 -34.13 -0.16
N THR A 38 10.66 -33.48 -0.61
CA THR A 38 11.57 -32.72 0.26
C THR A 38 10.85 -31.57 0.98
N ALA A 39 10.00 -30.82 0.29
CA ALA A 39 9.25 -29.71 0.88
C ALA A 39 8.21 -30.18 1.91
N GLN A 40 7.63 -31.37 1.71
CA GLN A 40 6.63 -31.95 2.60
C GLN A 40 7.21 -32.89 3.67
N GLY A 41 8.51 -33.20 3.61
CA GLY A 41 9.17 -34.13 4.54
C GLY A 41 8.66 -35.56 4.44
N ILE A 42 8.15 -35.96 3.27
CA ILE A 42 7.62 -37.30 3.01
C ILE A 42 8.34 -37.94 1.83
N ASP A 43 8.17 -39.25 1.65
CA ASP A 43 8.66 -39.94 0.46
C ASP A 43 7.80 -39.63 -0.76
N CYS A 44 8.42 -39.59 -1.94
CA CYS A 44 7.69 -39.44 -3.19
C CYS A 44 6.82 -40.68 -3.41
N PRO A 45 5.47 -40.56 -3.47
CA PRO A 45 4.62 -41.71 -3.66
C PRO A 45 4.96 -42.38 -4.99
N LYS A 46 5.27 -43.68 -4.93
CA LYS A 46 5.37 -44.51 -6.13
C LYS A 46 4.02 -44.46 -6.85
N ASN A 47 4.03 -44.53 -8.18
CA ASN A 47 2.82 -44.48 -9.02
C ASN A 47 1.95 -45.76 -8.91
N ASN A 48 1.79 -46.26 -7.69
CA ASN A 48 1.04 -47.46 -7.34
C ASN A 48 -0.47 -47.17 -7.34
N SER A 49 -0.86 -45.90 -7.17
CA SER A 49 -2.23 -45.45 -7.36
C SER A 49 -2.27 -44.08 -8.05
N PRO A 50 -3.00 -43.92 -9.17
CA PRO A 50 -3.10 -42.65 -9.88
C PRO A 50 -3.69 -41.53 -9.02
N LEU A 51 -4.61 -41.89 -8.11
CA LEU A 51 -5.28 -40.94 -7.23
C LEU A 51 -4.32 -40.36 -6.18
N SER A 52 -3.47 -41.20 -5.55
CA SER A 52 -2.47 -40.71 -4.59
C SER A 52 -1.40 -39.86 -5.26
N TYR A 53 -0.98 -40.24 -6.47
CA TYR A 53 -0.05 -39.45 -7.27
C TYR A 53 -0.64 -38.07 -7.58
N LEU A 54 -1.89 -38.02 -8.05
CA LEU A 54 -2.57 -36.76 -8.37
C LEU A 54 -2.79 -35.88 -7.13
N ALA A 55 -3.23 -36.47 -6.02
CA ALA A 55 -3.43 -35.75 -4.76
C ALA A 55 -2.13 -35.12 -4.24
N PHE A 56 -1.02 -35.85 -4.30
CA PHE A 56 0.31 -35.35 -3.91
C PHE A 56 0.75 -34.15 -4.76
N HIS A 57 0.55 -34.21 -6.09
CA HIS A 57 0.90 -33.11 -6.99
C HIS A 57 0.00 -31.89 -6.79
N PHE A 58 -1.29 -32.08 -6.54
CA PHE A 58 -2.21 -30.98 -6.22
C PHE A 58 -1.88 -30.33 -4.88
N ASP A 59 -1.49 -31.10 -3.87
CA ASP A 59 -1.12 -30.54 -2.57
C ASP A 59 0.19 -29.75 -2.66
N ALA A 60 1.16 -30.23 -3.44
CA ALA A 60 2.38 -29.47 -3.75
C ALA A 60 2.08 -28.16 -4.48
N LEU A 61 1.20 -28.19 -5.49
CA LEU A 61 0.76 -27.00 -6.22
C LEU A 61 0.02 -26.02 -5.30
N LYS A 62 -0.82 -26.54 -4.40
CA LYS A 62 -1.54 -25.74 -3.39
C LYS A 62 -0.54 -25.06 -2.46
N GLY A 63 0.42 -25.78 -1.90
CA GLY A 63 1.46 -25.22 -1.02
C GLY A 63 2.28 -24.12 -1.70
N PHE A 64 2.67 -24.34 -2.96
CA PHE A 64 3.35 -23.31 -3.75
C PHE A 64 2.47 -22.07 -3.97
N SER A 65 1.21 -22.28 -4.36
CA SER A 65 0.26 -21.21 -4.63
C SER A 65 -0.05 -20.38 -3.37
N THR A 66 -0.27 -21.03 -2.22
CA THR A 66 -0.56 -20.32 -0.96
C THR A 66 0.65 -19.59 -0.41
N ALA A 67 1.87 -20.10 -0.60
CA ALA A 67 3.09 -19.39 -0.22
C ALA A 67 3.26 -18.07 -1.01
N VAL A 68 3.02 -18.12 -2.33
CA VAL A 68 3.16 -16.97 -3.23
C VAL A 68 2.02 -15.95 -3.07
N PHE A 69 0.76 -16.41 -2.99
CA PHE A 69 -0.39 -15.52 -2.94
C PHE A 69 -0.86 -15.15 -1.53
N GLY A 70 -0.50 -15.92 -0.51
CA GLY A 70 -0.86 -15.64 0.88
C GLY A 70 0.11 -14.66 1.52
N ASN A 71 1.24 -15.17 1.99
CA ASN A 71 2.16 -14.37 2.81
C ASN A 71 2.88 -13.31 1.98
N PHE A 72 3.38 -13.66 0.80
CA PHE A 72 4.18 -12.73 0.00
C PHE A 72 3.37 -11.53 -0.52
N MET A 73 2.14 -11.74 -0.99
CA MET A 73 1.26 -10.63 -1.40
C MET A 73 0.84 -9.77 -0.20
N THR A 74 0.59 -10.38 0.96
CA THR A 74 0.30 -9.63 2.19
C THR A 74 1.50 -8.78 2.60
N THR A 75 2.71 -9.32 2.57
CA THR A 75 3.94 -8.57 2.87
C THR A 75 4.17 -7.44 1.88
N LEU A 76 3.99 -7.68 0.57
CA LEU A 76 4.11 -6.63 -0.45
C LEU A 76 3.05 -5.54 -0.28
N PHE A 77 1.82 -5.91 0.06
CA PHE A 77 0.75 -4.96 0.35
C PHE A 77 1.08 -4.10 1.57
N LEU A 78 1.55 -4.71 2.67
CA LEU A 78 1.98 -3.99 3.86
C LEU A 78 3.18 -3.08 3.59
N LEU A 79 4.14 -3.53 2.78
CA LEU A 79 5.27 -2.72 2.36
C LEU A 79 4.82 -1.51 1.52
N ALA A 80 3.93 -1.72 0.55
CA ALA A 80 3.36 -0.64 -0.25
C ALA A 80 2.58 0.35 0.62
N LEU A 81 1.80 -0.13 1.60
CA LEU A 81 1.11 0.71 2.57
C LEU A 81 2.08 1.53 3.42
N ALA A 82 3.15 0.91 3.92
CA ALA A 82 4.18 1.56 4.71
C ALA A 82 4.90 2.65 3.91
N LEU A 83 5.27 2.37 2.65
CA LEU A 83 5.87 3.36 1.76
C LEU A 83 4.90 4.50 1.46
N MET A 84 3.63 4.21 1.17
CA MET A 84 2.61 5.25 0.98
C MET A 84 2.46 6.14 2.22
N CYS A 85 2.50 5.58 3.43
CA CYS A 85 2.47 6.34 4.68
C CYS A 85 3.75 7.16 4.91
N ALA A 86 4.93 6.58 4.65
CA ALA A 86 6.24 7.21 4.85
C ALA A 86 6.50 8.37 3.88
N PHE A 87 5.99 8.26 2.65
CA PHE A 87 6.13 9.28 1.61
C PHE A 87 4.92 10.20 1.48
N ARG A 88 3.93 10.12 2.40
CA ARG A 88 2.90 11.17 2.45
C ARG A 88 3.58 12.50 2.74
N PRO A 89 3.41 13.52 1.89
CA PRO A 89 3.97 14.82 2.18
C PRO A 89 3.36 15.30 3.50
N LEU A 90 4.23 15.57 4.48
CA LEU A 90 3.87 16.13 5.80
C LEU A 90 3.21 17.52 5.70
N SER A 91 2.95 18.01 4.48
CA SER A 91 2.33 19.30 4.18
C SER A 91 0.88 19.40 4.67
N GLY A 92 0.17 18.28 4.81
CA GLY A 92 -1.19 18.23 5.37
C GLY A 92 -1.23 18.04 6.89
N LEU A 93 -0.11 17.60 7.50
CA LEU A 93 0.07 17.44 8.95
C LEU A 93 0.89 18.59 9.53
N ARG A 94 0.83 19.77 8.91
CA ARG A 94 1.06 21.01 9.64
C ARG A 94 -0.11 21.12 10.63
N ALA A 95 0.01 20.37 11.71
CA ALA A 95 -0.76 20.55 12.92
C ALA A 95 -0.77 22.05 13.14
N ARG A 96 -1.98 22.63 13.04
CA ARG A 96 -2.28 24.00 13.45
C ARG A 96 -2.10 24.02 14.96
N SER A 97 -0.84 23.92 15.37
CA SER A 97 -0.34 23.73 16.71
C SER A 97 0.43 24.99 17.05
N SER A 98 -0.35 26.03 17.30
CA SER A 98 0.03 27.10 18.21
C SER A 98 -1.26 27.88 18.43
N PHE A 99 -2.00 27.49 19.46
CA PHE A 99 -2.27 28.41 20.55
C PHE A 99 -2.08 29.90 20.17
N GLU A 100 -3.00 30.45 19.37
CA GLU A 100 -3.13 31.90 19.20
C GLU A 100 -3.81 32.44 20.46
N TYR A 101 -3.11 32.35 21.59
CA TYR A 101 -3.41 33.23 22.70
C TYR A 101 -3.03 34.65 22.26
N ALA A 102 -4.07 35.45 22.01
CA ALA A 102 -4.10 36.85 22.44
C ALA A 102 -2.92 37.76 22.04
N ALA A 103 -2.41 37.66 20.80
CA ALA A 103 -1.46 38.63 20.26
C ALA A 103 -1.78 39.08 18.81
N GLY A 104 -3.04 38.94 18.39
CA GLY A 104 -3.56 39.42 17.10
C GLY A 104 -4.40 40.69 17.18
N GLY A 105 -4.46 41.33 18.35
CA GLY A 105 -4.98 42.69 18.45
C GLY A 105 -4.04 43.63 17.69
N LEU A 106 -4.57 44.29 16.66
CA LEU A 106 -3.92 45.39 15.93
C LEU A 106 -2.84 44.99 14.91
N ARG A 107 -3.22 44.23 13.86
CA ARG A 107 -2.49 44.27 12.59
C ARG A 107 -3.37 44.67 11.42
N GLY A 108 -3.47 45.98 11.26
CA GLY A 108 -3.28 46.63 9.97
C GLY A 108 -4.34 46.35 8.92
N GLU A 109 -5.57 46.78 9.18
CA GLU A 109 -6.34 47.34 8.06
C GLU A 109 -5.47 48.45 7.46
N ARG A 110 -5.24 48.39 6.14
CA ARG A 110 -4.67 49.50 5.38
C ARG A 110 -5.61 50.68 5.53
N SER A 111 -5.39 51.47 6.58
CA SER A 111 -5.97 52.79 6.77
C SER A 111 -5.53 53.60 5.55
N SER A 112 -6.45 53.81 4.61
CA SER A 112 -6.22 54.81 3.59
C SER A 112 -6.10 56.15 4.30
N ARG A 113 -5.14 57.00 3.91
CA ARG A 113 -5.01 58.35 4.47
C ARG A 113 -6.34 59.13 4.45
N ALA A 114 -7.20 58.81 3.47
CA ALA A 114 -8.55 59.34 3.38
C ALA A 114 -9.46 58.88 4.54
N GLY A 115 -9.45 57.59 4.88
CA GLY A 115 -10.23 57.04 6.00
C GLY A 115 -9.80 57.59 7.35
N GLU A 116 -8.51 57.78 7.57
CA GLU A 116 -7.98 58.37 8.81
C GLU A 116 -8.36 59.84 8.96
N ARG A 117 -8.33 60.59 7.84
CA ARG A 117 -8.75 62.00 7.81
C ARG A 117 -10.24 62.17 8.14
N ILE A 118 -11.10 61.28 7.63
CA ILE A 118 -12.53 61.30 7.92
C ILE A 118 -12.78 60.96 9.39
N ARG A 119 -12.13 59.93 9.92
CA ARG A 119 -12.24 59.56 11.35
C ARG A 119 -11.77 60.68 12.26
N HIS A 120 -10.64 61.32 11.91
CA HIS A 120 -10.13 62.47 12.66
C HIS A 120 -11.06 63.68 12.60
N TRP A 121 -11.64 63.99 11.43
CA TRP A 121 -12.63 65.06 11.28
C TRP A 121 -13.88 64.80 12.12
N LEU A 122 -14.39 63.56 12.11
CA LEU A 122 -15.56 63.16 12.89
C LEU A 122 -15.31 63.32 14.40
N ALA A 123 -14.15 62.84 14.87
CA ALA A 123 -13.78 62.92 16.29
C ALA A 123 -13.65 64.37 16.80
N LEU A 124 -13.22 65.30 15.94
CA LEU A 124 -13.16 66.73 16.24
C LEU A 124 -14.54 67.37 16.37
N HIS A 125 -15.51 66.93 15.57
CA HIS A 125 -16.88 67.41 15.65
C HIS A 125 -17.64 66.82 16.84
N GLU A 126 -17.44 65.54 17.14
CA GLU A 126 -18.09 64.86 18.28
C GLU A 126 -17.62 65.39 19.64
N ASN A 127 -16.36 65.82 19.74
CA ASN A 127 -15.81 66.39 20.97
C ASN A 127 -15.78 67.93 20.97
N SER A 128 -16.39 68.57 19.98
CA SER A 128 -16.53 70.02 20.02
C SER A 128 -17.57 70.40 21.09
N PRO A 129 -17.26 71.35 22.00
CA PRO A 129 -18.25 71.83 22.95
C PRO A 129 -19.38 72.51 22.16
N GLY A 130 -20.51 71.81 22.04
CA GLY A 130 -21.75 72.39 21.57
C GLY A 130 -22.17 73.48 22.53
N ILE A 131 -22.18 74.71 22.06
CA ILE A 131 -22.71 75.86 22.78
C ILE A 131 -24.23 75.58 22.90
N ALA A 132 -24.69 75.37 24.14
CA ALA A 132 -26.11 75.34 24.48
C ALA A 132 -26.71 76.75 24.40
#